data_AF-A0A136N195-F1
#
_entry.id   AF-A0A136N195-F1
#
_cell.length_a   1.000
_cell.length_b   1.000
_cell.length_c   1.000
_cell.angle_alpha   90.00
_cell.angle_beta   90.00
_cell.angle_gamma   90.00
#
_symmetry.space_group_name_H-M   'P 1'
#
loop_
_entity.id
_entity.type
_entity.pdbx_description
1 polymer ?
#
loop_
_entity_poly.entity_id
_entity_poly.type
_entity_poly.pdbx_seq_one_letter_code
_entity_poly.pdbx_strand_id
1 'polypeptide(L)'
;MKHTEKEIQLLKDEINQMWKLVISQLEKTKRAFLNNDVELALEVVSLEKRVDAFELKIESNCENYIALYSPVAIDLRLVLSIMKISITLERIADYAAGVARHILDKDCNHLEKRPDRSVGTRKNV
;
A
#
# COMPACT_ATOMS: atom_id res chain seq x y z
N MET A 1 -29.40 -6.85 -18.10
CA MET A 1 -29.36 -6.28 -16.74
C MET A 1 -28.50 -7.10 -15.76
N LYS A 2 -28.68 -8.43 -15.60
CA LYS A 2 -27.87 -9.22 -14.64
C LYS A 2 -26.35 -9.27 -14.92
N HIS A 3 -25.91 -9.10 -16.17
CA HIS A 3 -24.49 -9.18 -16.53
C HIS A 3 -23.72 -7.95 -16.02
N THR A 4 -24.28 -6.76 -16.24
CA THR A 4 -23.67 -5.48 -15.85
C THR A 4 -23.49 -5.36 -14.34
N GLU A 5 -24.42 -5.92 -13.56
CA GLU A 5 -24.34 -5.96 -12.10
C GLU A 5 -23.22 -6.89 -11.59
N LYS A 6 -23.00 -8.02 -12.27
CA LYS A 6 -21.87 -8.91 -11.98
C LYS A 6 -20.53 -8.22 -12.25
N GLU A 7 -20.41 -7.53 -13.39
CA GLU A 7 -19.17 -6.79 -13.73
C GLU A 7 -18.88 -5.68 -12.72
N ILE A 8 -19.89 -4.93 -12.29
CA ILE A 8 -19.74 -3.94 -11.21
C ILE A 8 -19.27 -4.62 -9.92
N GLN A 9 -19.85 -5.79 -9.58
CA GLN A 9 -19.44 -6.51 -8.38
C GLN A 9 -17.98 -6.97 -8.47
N LEU A 10 -17.52 -7.43 -9.64
CA LEU A 10 -16.12 -7.79 -9.86
C LEU A 10 -15.19 -6.58 -9.65
N LEU A 11 -15.52 -5.41 -10.22
CA LEU A 11 -14.75 -4.18 -9.99
C LEU A 11 -14.68 -3.79 -8.51
N LYS A 12 -15.80 -3.94 -7.78
CA LYS A 12 -15.84 -3.72 -6.33
C LYS A 12 -14.97 -4.72 -5.57
N ASP A 13 -14.95 -5.97 -5.98
CA ASP A 13 -14.15 -7.00 -5.33
C ASP A 13 -12.65 -6.77 -5.58
N GLU A 14 -12.28 -6.32 -6.78
CA GLU A 14 -10.89 -5.98 -7.14
C GLU A 14 -10.36 -4.80 -6.33
N ILE A 15 -11.11 -3.69 -6.24
CA ILE A 15 -10.67 -2.55 -5.45
C ILE A 15 -10.58 -2.91 -3.96
N ASN A 16 -11.47 -3.78 -3.45
CA ASN A 16 -11.38 -4.30 -2.08
C ASN A 16 -10.15 -5.18 -1.86
N GLN A 17 -9.72 -5.94 -2.87
CA GLN A 17 -8.49 -6.73 -2.80
C GLN A 17 -7.25 -5.82 -2.76
N MET A 18 -7.21 -4.79 -3.62
CA MET A 18 -6.15 -3.78 -3.60
C MET A 18 -6.10 -3.06 -2.24
N TRP A 19 -7.25 -2.66 -1.69
CA TRP A 19 -7.36 -2.04 -0.37
C TRP A 19 -6.75 -2.90 0.74
N LYS A 20 -7.06 -4.20 0.78
CA LYS A 20 -6.49 -5.14 1.77
C LYS A 20 -4.97 -5.26 1.63
N LEU A 21 -4.46 -5.23 0.40
CA LEU A 21 -3.03 -5.28 0.12
C LEU A 21 -2.31 -4.04 0.65
N VAL A 22 -2.87 -2.85 0.40
CA VAL A 22 -2.33 -1.57 0.91
C VAL A 22 -2.35 -1.52 2.44
N ILE A 23 -3.43 -1.98 3.09
CA ILE A 23 -3.46 -2.10 4.56
C ILE A 23 -2.34 -3.01 5.06
N SER A 24 -2.18 -4.19 4.46
CA SER A 24 -1.12 -5.13 4.87
C SER A 24 0.28 -4.50 4.72
N GLN A 25 0.49 -3.76 3.62
CA GLN A 25 1.74 -3.05 3.38
C GLN A 25 2.00 -1.96 4.44
N LEU A 26 0.99 -1.17 4.81
CA LEU A 26 1.10 -0.16 5.87
C LEU A 26 1.43 -0.79 7.23
N GLU A 27 0.76 -1.87 7.60
CA GLU A 27 1.02 -2.58 8.85
C GLU A 27 2.45 -3.16 8.92
N LYS A 28 2.93 -3.70 7.79
CA LYS A 28 4.31 -4.20 7.66
C LYS A 28 5.31 -3.06 7.73
N THR A 29 5.07 -1.96 7.03
CA THR A 29 5.93 -0.76 7.05
C THR A 29 6.07 -0.22 8.47
N LYS A 30 4.95 -0.11 9.21
CA LYS A 30 4.95 0.32 10.61
C LYS A 30 5.82 -0.59 11.48
N ARG A 31 5.66 -1.91 11.35
CA ARG A 31 6.46 -2.88 12.12
C ARG A 31 7.94 -2.83 11.74
N ALA A 32 8.23 -2.73 10.45
CA ALA A 32 9.59 -2.63 9.92
C ALA A 32 10.31 -1.42 10.51
N PHE A 33 9.62 -0.27 10.49
CA PHE A 33 10.16 0.99 10.99
C PHE A 33 10.41 0.96 12.49
N LEU A 34 9.49 0.42 13.29
CA LEU A 34 9.64 0.40 14.75
C LEU A 34 10.73 -0.55 15.24
N ASN A 35 10.98 -1.63 14.50
CA ASN A 35 11.92 -2.69 14.91
C ASN A 35 13.24 -2.67 14.12
N ASN A 36 13.42 -1.73 13.18
CA ASN A 36 14.50 -1.75 12.18
C ASN A 36 14.59 -3.10 11.42
N ASP A 37 13.43 -3.70 11.12
CA ASP A 37 13.35 -5.00 10.46
C ASP A 37 13.51 -4.83 8.93
N VAL A 38 14.73 -5.08 8.47
CA VAL A 38 15.15 -4.98 7.07
C VAL A 38 14.45 -6.01 6.18
N GLU A 39 14.18 -7.22 6.68
CA GLU A 39 13.49 -8.25 5.90
C GLU A 39 12.05 -7.83 5.63
N LEU A 40 11.38 -7.28 6.64
CA LEU A 40 10.02 -6.78 6.50
C LEU A 40 9.95 -5.55 5.58
N ALA A 41 10.97 -4.68 5.61
CA ALA A 41 11.08 -3.55 4.68
C ALA A 41 11.25 -4.01 3.22
N LEU A 42 12.04 -5.07 2.96
CA LEU A 42 12.13 -5.67 1.62
C LEU A 42 10.79 -6.24 1.15
N GLU A 43 10.04 -6.87 2.06
CA GLU A 43 8.71 -7.36 1.75
C GLU A 43 7.76 -6.22 1.34
N VAL A 44 7.79 -5.09 2.06
CA VAL A 44 6.98 -3.90 1.74
C VAL A 44 7.24 -3.38 0.33
N VAL A 45 8.51 -3.31 -0.08
CA VAL A 45 8.89 -2.88 -1.45
C VAL A 45 8.42 -3.89 -2.50
N SER A 46 8.41 -5.18 -2.18
CA SER A 46 7.85 -6.20 -3.08
C SER A 46 6.31 -6.09 -3.22
N LEU A 47 5.62 -5.73 -2.14
CA LEU A 47 4.15 -5.56 -2.15
C LEU A 47 3.70 -4.35 -2.98
N GLU A 48 4.49 -3.28 -3.05
CA GLU A 48 4.21 -2.10 -3.88
C GLU A 48 3.97 -2.50 -5.34
N LYS A 49 4.90 -3.24 -5.94
CA LYS A 49 4.75 -3.74 -7.33
C LYS A 49 3.47 -4.51 -7.58
N ARG A 50 2.94 -5.19 -6.55
CA ARG A 50 1.66 -5.89 -6.65
C ARG A 50 0.49 -4.90 -6.62
N VAL A 51 0.58 -3.83 -5.83
CA VAL A 51 -0.40 -2.74 -5.81
C VAL A 51 -0.44 -2.05 -7.17
N ASP A 52 0.71 -1.74 -7.78
CA ASP A 52 0.80 -1.14 -9.12
C ASP A 52 0.11 -2.01 -10.17
N ALA A 53 0.36 -3.33 -10.12
CA ALA A 53 -0.29 -4.27 -11.02
C ALA A 53 -1.82 -4.33 -10.82
N PHE A 54 -2.30 -4.16 -9.58
CA PHE A 54 -3.72 -4.07 -9.29
C PHE A 54 -4.34 -2.78 -9.82
N GLU A 55 -3.63 -1.66 -9.70
CA GLU A 55 -4.05 -0.35 -10.20
C GLU A 55 -4.30 -0.41 -11.71
N LEU A 56 -3.31 -0.85 -12.49
CA LEU A 56 -3.40 -0.99 -13.94
C LEU A 56 -4.51 -1.97 -14.36
N LYS A 57 -4.69 -3.06 -13.59
CA LYS A 57 -5.76 -4.03 -13.84
C LYS A 57 -7.14 -3.41 -13.64
N ILE A 58 -7.33 -2.69 -12.54
CA ILE A 58 -8.61 -2.02 -12.22
C ILE A 58 -8.90 -0.95 -13.26
N GLU A 59 -7.91 -0.16 -13.65
CA GLU A 59 -8.04 0.86 -14.71
C GLU A 59 -8.53 0.22 -16.01
N SER A 60 -7.85 -0.83 -16.50
CA SER A 60 -8.24 -1.54 -17.72
C SER A 60 -9.64 -2.14 -17.65
N ASN A 61 -10.02 -2.73 -16.51
CA ASN A 61 -11.36 -3.30 -16.33
C ASN A 61 -12.44 -2.21 -16.31
N CYS A 62 -12.14 -1.03 -15.74
CA CYS A 62 -13.04 0.11 -15.76
C CYS A 62 -13.22 0.65 -17.19
N GLU A 63 -12.14 0.78 -17.96
CA GLU A 63 -12.19 1.18 -19.38
C GLU A 63 -13.01 0.20 -20.22
N ASN A 64 -12.75 -1.11 -20.05
CA ASN A 64 -13.49 -2.17 -20.72
C ASN A 64 -14.98 -2.12 -20.39
N TYR A 65 -15.33 -1.90 -19.11
CA TYR A 65 -16.71 -1.77 -18.70
C TYR A 65 -17.40 -0.57 -19.38
N ILE A 66 -16.73 0.58 -19.42
CA ILE A 66 -17.27 1.78 -20.07
C ILE A 66 -17.47 1.54 -21.57
N ALA A 67 -16.47 0.96 -22.24
CA ALA A 67 -16.51 0.69 -23.67
C ALA A 67 -17.60 -0.31 -24.06
N LEU A 68 -17.78 -1.38 -23.28
CA LEU A 68 -18.74 -2.46 -23.58
C LEU A 68 -20.18 -2.09 -23.24
N TYR A 69 -20.41 -1.35 -22.16
CA TYR A 69 -21.76 -1.16 -21.62
C TYR A 69 -22.29 0.27 -21.72
N SER A 70 -21.44 1.25 -22.05
CA SER A 70 -21.82 2.67 -22.14
C SER A 70 -22.68 3.14 -20.95
N PRO A 71 -22.21 2.95 -19.70
CA PRO A 71 -23.00 3.24 -18.51
C PRO A 71 -23.31 4.75 -18.42
N VAL A 72 -24.41 5.09 -17.77
CA VAL A 72 -24.85 6.48 -17.59
C VAL A 72 -25.11 6.80 -16.12
N ALA A 73 -25.08 8.09 -15.80
CA ALA A 73 -25.40 8.64 -14.49
C ALA A 73 -24.69 7.95 -13.30
N ILE A 74 -25.39 7.06 -12.58
CA ILE A 74 -24.91 6.47 -11.33
C ILE A 74 -23.78 5.48 -11.59
N ASP A 75 -23.94 4.59 -12.56
CA ASP A 75 -22.96 3.53 -12.85
C ASP A 75 -21.66 4.12 -13.40
N LEU A 76 -21.77 5.11 -14.30
CA LEU A 76 -20.59 5.82 -14.80
C LEU A 76 -19.81 6.51 -13.67
N ARG A 77 -20.52 7.22 -12.77
CA ARG A 77 -19.88 7.87 -11.62
C ARG A 77 -19.21 6.85 -10.70
N LEU A 78 -19.82 5.69 -10.49
CA LEU A 78 -19.25 4.62 -9.68
C LEU A 78 -17.92 4.12 -10.28
N VAL A 79 -17.90 3.78 -11.57
CA VAL A 79 -16.70 3.26 -12.24
C VAL A 79 -15.57 4.30 -12.24
N LEU A 80 -15.87 5.55 -12.57
CA LEU A 80 -14.88 6.64 -12.49
C LEU A 80 -14.38 6.89 -11.06
N SER A 81 -15.22 6.65 -10.05
CA SER A 81 -14.80 6.75 -8.65
C SER A 81 -13.86 5.61 -8.27
N ILE A 82 -14.12 4.39 -8.74
CA ILE A 82 -13.22 3.24 -8.52
C ILE A 82 -11.83 3.52 -9.10
N MET A 83 -11.74 4.05 -10.33
CA MET A 83 -10.45 4.46 -10.94
C MET A 83 -9.72 5.51 -10.09
N LYS A 84 -10.42 6.53 -9.58
CA LYS A 84 -9.78 7.54 -8.72
C LYS A 84 -9.30 6.97 -7.38
N ILE A 85 -10.05 6.01 -6.84
CA ILE A 85 -9.68 5.34 -5.59
C ILE A 85 -8.45 4.44 -5.82
N SER A 86 -8.36 3.70 -6.93
CA SER A 86 -7.17 2.87 -7.22
C SER A 86 -5.90 3.71 -7.29
N ILE A 87 -5.92 4.85 -7.99
CA ILE A 87 -4.80 5.78 -8.04
C ILE A 87 -4.42 6.28 -6.64
N THR A 88 -5.42 6.59 -5.81
CA THR A 88 -5.15 7.05 -4.43
C THR A 88 -4.53 5.95 -3.58
N LEU A 89 -4.95 4.70 -3.76
CA LEU A 89 -4.40 3.53 -3.06
C LEU A 89 -2.97 3.23 -3.48
N GLU A 90 -2.66 3.30 -4.77
CA GLU A 90 -1.30 3.17 -5.29
C GLU A 90 -0.38 4.22 -4.67
N ARG A 91 -0.81 5.49 -4.62
CA ARG A 91 0.01 6.55 -3.99
C ARG A 91 0.28 6.29 -2.50
N ILE A 92 -0.70 5.76 -1.77
CA ILE A 92 -0.49 5.36 -0.36
C ILE A 92 0.55 4.23 -0.27
N ALA A 93 0.50 3.28 -1.20
CA ALA A 93 1.46 2.19 -1.28
C ALA A 93 2.89 2.66 -1.60
N ASP A 94 3.05 3.59 -2.53
CA ASP A 94 4.35 4.19 -2.84
C ASP A 94 4.92 4.95 -1.64
N TYR A 95 4.10 5.71 -0.90
CA TYR A 95 4.55 6.34 0.34
C TYR A 95 5.03 5.32 1.38
N ALA A 96 4.32 4.21 1.55
CA ALA A 96 4.73 3.12 2.44
C ALA A 96 6.07 2.49 1.98
N ALA A 97 6.22 2.25 0.68
CA ALA A 97 7.46 1.76 0.09
C ALA A 97 8.62 2.77 0.24
N GLY A 98 8.34 4.07 0.16
CA GLY A 98 9.32 5.14 0.43
C GLY A 98 9.88 5.06 1.84
N VAL A 99 9.02 4.86 2.85
CA VAL A 99 9.46 4.63 4.24
C VAL A 99 10.28 3.36 4.35
N ALA A 100 9.86 2.26 3.71
CA ALA A 100 10.63 1.02 3.72
C ALA A 100 12.01 1.17 3.07
N ARG A 101 12.11 1.85 1.92
CA ARG A 101 13.38 2.16 1.25
C ARG A 101 14.30 2.97 2.17
N HIS A 102 13.76 3.86 2.99
CA HIS A 102 14.55 4.60 3.98
C HIS A 102 15.14 3.70 5.07
N ILE A 103 14.40 2.68 5.54
CA ILE A 103 14.90 1.68 6.52
C ILE A 103 16.03 0.85 5.93
N LEU A 104 15.95 0.53 4.63
CA LEU A 104 16.97 -0.24 3.91
C LEU A 104 18.25 0.57 3.65
N ASP A 105 18.18 1.90 3.70
CA ASP A 105 19.31 2.75 3.42
C ASP A 105 20.33 2.74 4.57
N LYS A 106 21.61 2.79 4.23
CA LYS A 106 22.71 2.50 5.16
C LYS A 106 22.86 3.56 6.26
N ASP A 107 22.29 4.74 6.09
CA ASP A 107 22.40 5.84 7.04
C ASP A 107 21.61 5.58 8.33
N CYS A 108 20.56 4.76 8.31
CA CYS A 108 19.84 4.33 9.53
C CYS A 108 20.67 3.35 10.40
N ASN A 109 21.61 2.59 9.82
CA ASN A 109 22.49 1.68 10.57
C ASN A 109 23.47 2.43 11.50
N HIS A 110 23.60 3.76 11.37
CA HIS A 110 24.49 4.56 12.22
C HIS A 110 23.87 4.99 13.55
N LEU A 111 22.56 4.74 13.77
CA LEU A 111 21.89 5.08 15.03
C LEU A 111 22.16 4.07 16.16
N GLU A 112 22.83 2.94 15.88
CA GLU A 112 23.19 1.92 16.89
C GLU A 112 24.37 2.29 17.81
N LYS A 113 24.95 3.50 17.70
CA LYS A 113 26.01 3.93 18.62
C LYS A 113 25.65 5.20 19.39
N ARG A 114 24.55 5.17 20.15
CA ARG A 114 24.54 5.95 21.40
C ARG A 114 25.01 5.03 22.53
N PRO A 115 26.19 5.28 23.14
CA PRO A 115 26.59 4.53 24.31
C PRO A 115 25.53 4.69 25.39
N ASP A 116 25.15 3.56 25.96
CA ASP A 116 24.24 3.41 27.08
C ASP A 116 24.57 4.45 28.18
N ARG A 117 23.64 5.37 28.43
CA ARG A 117 23.66 6.17 29.65
C ARG A 117 22.91 5.39 30.72
N SER A 118 23.50 4.31 31.19
CA SER A 118 23.06 3.69 32.42
C SER A 118 24.25 3.49 33.36
N VAL A 119 24.00 3.86 34.61
CA VAL A 119 24.70 3.35 35.79
C VAL A 119 26.05 4.01 36.14
N GLY A 120 25.97 5.28 36.53
CA GLY A 120 26.90 5.87 37.49
C GLY A 120 26.49 5.53 38.93
N THR A 121 26.56 4.26 39.32
CA THR A 121 26.49 3.85 40.74
C THR A 121 27.74 4.35 41.44
N ARG A 122 27.66 5.48 42.15
CA ARG A 122 28.67 5.81 43.17
C ARG A 122 28.35 5.02 44.43
N LYS A 123 29.05 3.90 44.59
CA LYS A 123 29.35 3.32 45.91
C LYS A 123 30.36 4.22 46.63
N ASN A 124 30.05 4.54 47.89
CA ASN A 124 30.93 4.73 49.04
C ASN A 124 32.34 5.36 48.84
N VAL A 125 32.51 6.59 49.32
CA VAL A 125 33.49 6.99 50.37
C VAL A 125 32.82 8.04 51.24
#